data_AF-A0A3D6BV36-F1
#
_entry.id   AF-A0A3D6BV36-F1
#
_cell.length_a   1.000
_cell.length_b   1.000
_cell.length_c   1.000
_cell.angle_alpha   90.00
_cell.angle_beta   90.00
_cell.angle_gamma   90.00
#
_symmetry.space_group_name_H-M   'P 1'
#
loop_
_entity.id
_entity.type
_entity.pdbx_description
1 polymer ?
#
loop_
_entity_poly.entity_id
_entity_poly.type
_entity_poly.pdbx_seq_one_letter_code
_entity_poly.pdbx_strand_id
1 'polypeptide(L)'
;MNLLRAINATSKSLGLLTKQEGGEELVKKCISNMLIGTSMYFAKVLPDRQANVVAEELIANYQYRQLKLEDILAICYEIKEADIINLTPARILKQIKDYVQRRDEAIIEQSINRSETHKHGNFDTDFDKRIKQSARHLEDQNNAIVRTRTTTRKFYK
;
A
#
# COMPACT_ATOMS: atom_id res chain seq x y z
N MET A 1 3.27 -13.30 10.48
CA MET A 1 2.73 -12.39 9.43
C MET A 1 3.54 -12.62 8.17
N ASN A 2 2.97 -12.70 6.97
CA ASN A 2 3.72 -12.96 5.73
C ASN A 2 3.57 -11.80 4.72
N LEU A 3 4.47 -11.74 3.73
CA LEU A 3 4.55 -10.68 2.72
C LEU A 3 3.20 -10.40 2.03
N LEU A 4 2.51 -11.45 1.57
CA LEU A 4 1.23 -11.30 0.86
C LEU A 4 0.13 -10.69 1.72
N ARG A 5 0.08 -11.04 3.02
CA ARG A 5 -0.88 -10.42 3.96
C ARG A 5 -0.54 -8.96 4.22
N ALA A 6 0.73 -8.62 4.35
CA ALA A 6 1.17 -7.23 4.54
C ALA A 6 0.86 -6.35 3.32
N ILE A 7 1.10 -6.84 2.10
CA ILE A 7 0.76 -6.14 0.85
C ILE A 7 -0.74 -5.81 0.81
N ASN A 8 -1.59 -6.80 1.11
CA ASN A 8 -3.05 -6.67 1.03
C ASN A 8 -3.69 -5.94 2.22
N ALA A 9 -2.92 -5.55 3.24
CA ALA A 9 -3.46 -4.80 4.37
C ALA A 9 -4.02 -3.44 3.91
N THR A 10 -5.15 -3.01 4.47
CA THR A 10 -5.82 -1.74 4.12
C THR A 10 -5.32 -0.55 4.94
N SER A 11 -4.34 -0.77 5.82
CA SER A 11 -3.75 0.25 6.68
C SER A 11 -3.02 1.33 5.88
N LYS A 12 -2.90 2.50 6.52
CA LYS A 12 -2.15 3.64 5.98
C LYS A 12 -0.64 3.32 5.98
N SER A 13 0.07 3.87 5.00
CA SER A 13 1.53 3.80 4.98
C SER A 13 2.16 4.62 6.11
N LEU A 14 3.40 4.30 6.48
CA LEU A 14 4.19 5.00 7.50
C LEU A 14 4.21 6.50 7.21
N GLY A 15 4.45 6.90 5.96
CA GLY A 15 4.49 8.32 5.57
C GLY A 15 3.14 9.04 5.66
N LEU A 16 2.01 8.33 5.68
CA LEU A 16 0.69 8.92 5.96
C LEU A 16 0.38 8.93 7.45
N LEU A 17 0.88 7.95 8.20
CA LEU A 17 0.74 7.90 9.66
C LEU A 17 1.52 9.05 10.33
N THR A 18 2.71 9.39 9.84
CA THR A 18 3.52 10.47 10.41
C THR A 18 2.92 11.87 10.25
N LYS A 19 1.96 12.07 9.33
CA LYS A 19 1.28 13.36 9.11
C LYS A 19 0.23 13.71 10.16
N GLN A 20 -0.14 12.75 11.02
CA GLN A 20 -1.08 13.00 12.12
C GLN A 20 -0.39 13.78 13.23
N GLU A 21 -1.15 14.50 14.05
CA GLU A 21 -0.60 15.21 15.21
C GLU A 21 0.11 14.21 16.16
N GLY A 22 1.40 14.43 16.43
CA GLY A 22 2.24 13.49 17.19
C GLY A 22 2.51 12.14 16.48
N GLY A 23 2.09 11.99 15.22
CA GLY A 23 2.15 10.74 14.48
C GLY A 23 3.56 10.24 14.24
N GLU A 24 4.51 11.14 13.96
CA GLU A 24 5.91 10.75 13.72
C GLU A 24 6.53 10.02 14.93
N GLU A 25 6.40 10.59 16.13
CA GLU A 25 6.95 10.00 17.35
C GLU A 25 6.24 8.69 17.73
N LEU A 26 4.92 8.61 17.53
CA LEU A 26 4.17 7.37 17.74
C LEU A 26 4.59 6.27 16.78
N VAL A 27 4.80 6.59 15.51
CA VAL A 27 5.28 5.64 14.50
C VAL A 27 6.69 5.16 14.82
N LYS A 28 7.61 6.08 15.17
CA LYS A 28 8.97 5.70 15.60
C LYS A 28 8.94 4.75 16.79
N LYS A 29 8.18 5.11 17.83
CA LYS A 29 8.04 4.28 19.04
C LYS A 29 7.46 2.90 18.73
N CYS A 30 6.47 2.83 17.85
CA CYS A 30 5.87 1.57 17.43
C CYS A 30 6.89 0.66 16.72
N ILE A 31 7.61 1.21 15.74
CA ILE A 31 8.65 0.49 14.99
C ILE A 31 9.77 0.03 15.94
N SER A 32 10.29 0.93 16.78
CA SER A 32 11.34 0.60 17.75
C SER A 32 10.92 -0.52 18.69
N ASN A 33 9.69 -0.47 19.22
CA ASN A 33 9.16 -1.53 20.08
C ASN A 33 9.02 -2.87 19.36
N MET A 34 8.63 -2.87 18.08
CA MET A 34 8.59 -4.11 17.28
C MET A 34 9.99 -4.71 17.09
N LEU A 35 11.00 -3.88 16.80
CA LEU A 35 12.38 -4.34 16.61
C LEU A 35 13.02 -4.81 17.92
N ILE A 36 12.80 -4.09 19.02
CA ILE A 36 13.26 -4.49 20.36
C ILE A 36 12.57 -5.80 20.77
N GLY A 37 11.24 -5.90 20.62
CA GLY A 37 10.49 -7.11 20.93
C GLY A 37 10.95 -8.31 20.09
N THR A 38 11.32 -8.08 18.83
CA THR A 38 11.93 -9.11 17.97
C THR A 38 13.31 -9.51 18.46
N SER A 39 14.11 -8.54 18.91
CA SER A 39 15.46 -8.83 19.41
C SER A 39 15.48 -9.65 20.70
N MET A 40 14.39 -9.65 21.48
CA MET A 40 14.25 -10.47 22.70
C MET A 40 14.23 -11.98 22.42
N TYR A 41 14.01 -12.40 21.17
CA TYR A 41 14.14 -13.80 20.78
C TYR A 41 15.61 -14.25 20.65
N PHE A 42 16.57 -13.31 20.64
CA PHE A 42 17.99 -13.60 20.54
C PHE A 42 18.71 -13.32 21.87
N ALA A 43 19.94 -13.81 21.99
CA ALA A 43 20.75 -13.68 23.21
C ALA A 43 21.06 -12.22 23.59
N LYS A 44 20.96 -11.27 22.64
CA LYS A 44 21.25 -9.85 22.87
C LYS A 44 20.10 -8.97 22.41
N VAL A 45 19.46 -8.30 23.36
CA VAL A 45 18.42 -7.30 23.10
C VAL A 45 19.02 -6.08 22.40
N LEU A 46 18.32 -5.61 21.36
CA LEU A 46 18.65 -4.40 20.61
C LEU A 46 18.39 -3.18 21.51
N PRO A 47 19.40 -2.33 21.78
CA PRO A 47 19.21 -1.12 22.58
C PRO A 47 18.25 -0.12 21.91
N ASP A 48 17.47 0.60 22.71
CA ASP A 48 16.52 1.63 22.23
C ASP A 48 17.14 2.61 21.24
N ARG A 49 18.36 3.10 21.54
CA ARG A 49 19.09 4.01 20.66
C ARG A 49 19.33 3.41 19.27
N GLN A 50 19.64 2.11 19.19
CA GLN A 50 19.89 1.42 17.92
C GLN A 50 18.58 1.15 17.18
N ALA A 51 17.50 0.82 17.89
CA ALA A 51 16.17 0.65 17.30
C ALA A 51 15.65 1.98 16.71
N ASN A 52 15.84 3.09 17.43
CA ASN A 52 15.45 4.43 16.97
C ASN A 52 16.17 4.85 15.70
N VAL A 53 17.46 4.52 15.54
CA VAL A 53 18.19 4.79 14.27
C VAL A 53 17.51 4.13 13.08
N VAL A 54 17.01 2.90 13.23
CA VAL A 54 16.29 2.20 12.17
C VAL A 54 14.93 2.87 11.90
N ALA A 55 14.22 3.24 12.96
CA ALA A 55 12.92 3.92 12.85
C ALA A 55 13.04 5.29 12.16
N GLU A 56 14.07 6.06 12.49
CA GLU A 56 14.38 7.34 11.84
C GLU A 56 14.69 7.15 10.35
N GLU A 57 15.52 6.16 9.99
CA GLU A 57 15.84 5.86 8.59
C GLU A 57 14.59 5.47 7.78
N LEU A 58 13.70 4.64 8.35
CA LEU A 58 12.45 4.22 7.72
C LEU A 58 11.51 5.41 7.42
N ILE A 59 11.49 6.42 8.28
CA ILE A 59 10.67 7.61 8.10
C ILE A 59 11.37 8.62 7.21
N ALA A 60 12.69 8.79 7.32
CA ALA A 60 13.45 9.74 6.52
C ALA A 60 13.44 9.34 5.04
N ASN A 61 13.68 8.07 4.74
CA ASN A 61 13.85 7.56 3.38
C ASN A 61 12.53 7.39 2.63
N TYR A 62 12.40 8.06 1.48
CA TYR A 62 11.18 8.05 0.66
C TYR A 62 10.73 6.64 0.24
N GLN A 63 11.68 5.75 -0.09
CA GLN A 63 11.38 4.38 -0.51
C GLN A 63 10.74 3.54 0.61
N TYR A 64 10.99 3.89 1.86
CA TYR A 64 10.47 3.15 3.02
C TYR A 64 9.17 3.76 3.56
N ARG A 65 8.88 5.03 3.26
CA ARG A 65 7.63 5.70 3.67
C ARG A 65 6.36 5.05 3.12
N GLN A 66 6.45 4.31 2.02
CA GLN A 66 5.34 3.57 1.42
C GLN A 66 5.01 2.26 2.14
N LEU A 67 5.90 1.77 3.02
CA LEU A 67 5.65 0.60 3.84
C LEU A 67 4.52 0.87 4.84
N LYS A 68 3.89 -0.19 5.33
CA LYS A 68 2.89 -0.16 6.41
C LYS A 68 3.48 -0.77 7.68
N LEU A 69 2.81 -0.60 8.82
CA LEU A 69 3.24 -1.27 10.06
C LEU A 69 3.20 -2.80 9.94
N GLU A 70 2.29 -3.33 9.12
CA GLU A 70 2.19 -4.76 8.79
C GLU A 70 3.41 -5.24 7.99
N ASP A 71 4.00 -4.40 7.15
CA ASP A 71 5.25 -4.71 6.46
C ASP A 71 6.40 -4.82 7.47
N ILE A 72 6.49 -3.88 8.42
CA ILE A 72 7.50 -3.93 9.49
C ILE A 72 7.32 -5.19 10.36
N LEU A 73 6.08 -5.57 10.65
CA LEU A 73 5.78 -6.80 11.37
C LEU A 73 6.21 -8.03 10.57
N ALA A 74 5.94 -8.09 9.26
CA ALA A 74 6.39 -9.19 8.41
C ALA A 74 7.92 -9.33 8.41
N ILE A 75 8.65 -8.22 8.29
CA ILE A 75 10.11 -8.19 8.40
C ILE A 75 10.58 -8.74 9.76
N CYS A 76 9.91 -8.35 10.86
CA CYS A 76 10.23 -8.87 12.18
C CYS A 76 10.06 -10.39 12.29
N TYR A 77 9.02 -10.97 11.65
CA TYR A 77 8.83 -12.42 11.57
C TYR A 77 9.97 -13.08 10.79
N GLU A 78 10.34 -12.54 9.61
CA GLU A 78 11.43 -13.09 8.81
C GLU A 78 12.78 -13.04 9.54
N ILE A 79 13.06 -11.95 10.26
CA ILE A 79 14.26 -11.81 11.10
C ILE A 79 14.31 -12.91 12.16
N LYS A 80 13.20 -13.14 12.86
CA LYS A 80 13.08 -14.18 13.89
C LYS A 80 13.34 -15.57 13.30
N GLU A 81 12.78 -15.86 12.13
CA GLU A 81 12.92 -17.17 11.47
C GLU A 81 14.32 -17.41 10.90
N ALA A 82 15.02 -16.34 10.49
CA ALA A 82 16.39 -16.42 9.95
C ALA A 82 17.49 -16.65 11.00
N ASP A 83 17.13 -16.77 12.28
CA ASP A 83 18.02 -17.04 13.43
C ASP A 83 19.26 -16.11 13.48
N ILE A 84 19.03 -14.81 13.28
CA ILE A 84 20.11 -13.81 13.25
C ILE A 84 20.56 -13.49 14.69
N ILE A 85 21.54 -14.25 15.18
CA ILE A 85 22.07 -14.19 16.57
C ILE A 85 22.49 -12.77 17.00
N ASN A 86 22.97 -11.93 16.07
CA ASN A 86 23.36 -10.55 16.34
C ASN A 86 22.56 -9.59 15.47
N LEU A 87 21.51 -9.02 16.05
CA LEU A 87 20.69 -8.02 15.40
C LEU A 87 21.34 -6.64 15.55
N THR A 88 21.75 -6.04 14.43
CA THR A 88 22.33 -4.69 14.38
C THR A 88 21.53 -3.82 13.43
N PRO A 89 21.54 -2.47 13.58
CA PRO A 89 20.83 -1.58 12.66
C PRO A 89 21.14 -1.85 11.18
N ALA A 90 22.41 -2.06 10.84
CA ALA A 90 22.83 -2.36 9.46
C ALA A 90 22.22 -3.66 8.92
N ARG A 91 22.11 -4.71 9.76
CA ARG A 91 21.49 -5.99 9.37
C ARG A 91 19.98 -5.85 9.21
N ILE A 92 19.32 -5.10 10.11
CA ILE A 92 17.89 -4.83 10.02
C ILE A 92 17.58 -4.03 8.74
N LEU A 93 18.34 -2.96 8.47
CA LEU A 93 18.19 -2.14 7.27
C LEU A 93 18.46 -2.94 5.99
N LYS A 94 19.42 -3.88 6.01
CA LYS A 94 19.60 -4.82 4.90
C LYS A 94 18.36 -5.68 4.68
N GLN A 95 17.78 -6.26 5.73
CA GLN A 95 16.56 -7.05 5.61
C GLN A 95 15.36 -6.23 5.12
N ILE A 96 15.22 -4.98 5.57
CA ILE A 96 14.21 -4.05 5.07
C ILE A 96 14.39 -3.81 3.57
N LYS A 97 15.62 -3.55 3.12
CA LYS A 97 15.93 -3.35 1.70
C LYS A 97 15.56 -4.59 0.86
N ASP A 98 15.98 -5.76 1.31
CA ASP A 98 15.70 -7.04 0.63
C ASP A 98 14.19 -7.36 0.62
N TYR A 99 13.47 -6.97 1.68
CA TYR A 99 12.01 -7.08 1.75
C TYR A 99 11.30 -6.13 0.78
N VAL A 100 11.72 -4.86 0.71
CA VAL A 100 11.13 -3.86 -0.20
C VAL A 100 11.24 -4.31 -1.65
N GLN A 101 12.41 -4.84 -2.06
CA GLN A 101 12.60 -5.35 -3.42
C GLN A 101 11.62 -6.49 -3.73
N ARG A 102 11.53 -7.51 -2.86
CA ARG A 102 10.58 -8.63 -3.03
C ARG A 102 9.13 -8.17 -3.03
N ARG A 103 8.80 -7.17 -2.21
CA ARG A 103 7.46 -6.59 -2.12
C ARG A 103 7.06 -5.91 -3.42
N ASP A 104 7.94 -5.12 -4.00
CA ASP A 104 7.67 -4.40 -5.25
C ASP A 104 7.50 -5.38 -6.41
N GLU A 105 8.35 -6.41 -6.50
CA GLU A 105 8.20 -7.53 -7.45
C GLU A 105 6.84 -8.21 -7.30
N ALA A 106 6.44 -8.58 -6.07
CA ALA A 106 5.17 -9.24 -5.80
C ALA A 106 3.94 -8.36 -6.11
N ILE A 107 4.02 -7.05 -5.89
CA ILE A 107 2.95 -6.10 -6.24
C ILE A 107 2.79 -6.00 -7.76
N ILE A 108 3.90 -5.91 -8.49
CA ILE A 108 3.89 -5.87 -9.96
C ILE A 108 3.26 -7.17 -10.50
N GLU A 109 3.69 -8.33 -9.99
CA GLU A 109 3.15 -9.62 -10.38
C GLU A 109 1.64 -9.72 -10.09
N GLN A 110 1.18 -9.29 -8.90
CA GLN A 110 -0.25 -9.23 -8.60
C GLN A 110 -1.03 -8.33 -9.55
N SER A 111 -0.45 -7.19 -9.97
CA SER A 111 -1.08 -6.28 -10.92
C SER A 111 -1.21 -6.90 -12.32
N ILE A 112 -0.17 -7.60 -12.77
CA ILE A 112 -0.16 -8.36 -14.03
C ILE A 112 -1.22 -9.46 -13.98
N ASN A 113 -1.19 -10.30 -12.94
CA ASN A 113 -2.12 -11.41 -12.78
C ASN A 113 -3.60 -10.95 -12.71
N ARG A 114 -3.89 -9.84 -12.01
CA ARG A 114 -5.24 -9.23 -11.99
C ARG A 114 -5.66 -8.74 -13.37
N SER A 115 -4.73 -8.14 -14.12
CA SER A 115 -5.00 -7.67 -15.47
C SER A 115 -5.27 -8.81 -16.44
N GLU A 116 -4.52 -9.91 -16.35
CA GLU A 116 -4.70 -11.11 -17.17
C GLU A 116 -6.00 -11.85 -16.85
N THR A 117 -6.33 -12.02 -15.57
CA THR A 117 -7.62 -12.61 -15.17
C THR A 117 -8.81 -11.76 -15.63
N HIS A 118 -8.69 -10.43 -15.64
CA HIS A 118 -9.73 -9.56 -16.22
C HIS A 118 -9.82 -9.62 -17.74
N LYS A 119 -8.71 -9.86 -18.45
CA LYS A 119 -8.72 -10.09 -19.91
C LYS A 119 -9.41 -11.41 -20.27
N HIS A 120 -9.25 -12.45 -19.46
CA HIS A 120 -9.81 -13.78 -19.75
C HIS A 120 -11.17 -14.07 -19.12
N GLY A 121 -11.61 -13.27 -18.13
CA GLY A 121 -12.76 -13.61 -17.29
C GLY A 121 -14.14 -13.17 -17.76
N ASN A 122 -14.27 -12.17 -18.66
CA ASN A 122 -15.58 -11.66 -19.10
C ASN A 122 -15.47 -10.61 -20.23
N PHE A 123 -14.48 -10.72 -21.12
CA PHE A 123 -14.26 -9.69 -22.13
C PHE A 123 -15.50 -9.50 -23.05
N ASP A 124 -16.17 -10.58 -23.44
CA ASP A 124 -17.33 -10.51 -24.33
C ASP A 124 -18.61 -9.99 -23.64
N THR A 125 -18.87 -10.36 -22.39
CA THR A 125 -20.12 -10.00 -21.71
C THR A 125 -20.13 -8.57 -21.16
N ASP A 126 -18.96 -8.04 -20.80
CA ASP A 126 -18.85 -6.68 -20.23
C ASP A 126 -18.62 -5.62 -21.31
N PHE A 127 -17.95 -5.96 -22.42
CA PHE A 127 -17.78 -5.03 -23.54
C PHE A 127 -19.11 -4.70 -24.22
N ASP A 128 -19.94 -5.72 -24.44
CA ASP A 128 -21.27 -5.57 -25.01
C ASP A 128 -22.20 -4.74 -24.12
N LYS A 129 -22.10 -4.91 -22.79
CA LYS A 129 -22.82 -4.09 -21.81
C LYS A 129 -22.34 -2.64 -21.81
N ARG A 130 -21.02 -2.40 -21.88
CA ARG A 130 -20.44 -1.04 -21.93
C ARG A 130 -20.83 -0.31 -23.22
N ILE A 131 -20.83 -1.00 -24.37
CA ILE A 131 -21.31 -0.42 -25.64
C ILE A 131 -22.82 -0.13 -25.58
N LYS A 132 -23.64 -1.07 -25.10
CA LYS A 132 -25.09 -0.87 -24.97
C LYS A 132 -25.44 0.26 -23.99
N GLN A 133 -24.67 0.44 -22.92
CA GLN A 133 -24.86 1.57 -22.01
C GLN A 133 -24.41 2.90 -22.61
N SER A 134 -23.30 2.94 -23.35
CA SER A 134 -22.82 4.16 -24.02
C SER A 134 -23.81 4.66 -25.08
N ALA A 135 -24.39 3.75 -25.88
CA ALA A 135 -25.40 4.10 -26.87
C ALA A 135 -26.67 4.71 -26.26
N ARG A 136 -27.13 4.21 -25.11
CA ARG A 136 -28.31 4.75 -24.40
C ARG A 136 -28.10 6.16 -23.86
N HIS A 137 -26.89 6.48 -23.39
CA HIS A 137 -26.58 7.82 -22.86
C HIS A 137 -26.57 8.90 -23.96
N LEU A 138 -26.24 8.53 -25.21
CA LEU A 138 -26.28 9.47 -26.35
C LEU A 138 -27.70 9.86 -26.72
N GLU A 139 -28.66 8.93 -26.67
CA GLU A 139 -30.09 9.21 -26.92
C GLU A 139 -30.69 10.09 -25.82
N ASP A 140 -30.37 9.83 -24.55
CA ASP A 140 -30.85 10.63 -23.43
C ASP A 140 -30.27 12.06 -23.43
N GLN A 141 -28.99 12.22 -23.79
CA GLN A 141 -28.39 13.55 -23.97
C GLN A 141 -29.02 14.31 -25.13
N ASN A 142 -29.28 13.66 -26.27
CA ASN A 142 -29.97 14.30 -27.39
C ASN A 142 -31.39 14.73 -27.01
N ASN A 143 -32.14 13.89 -26.30
CA ASN A 143 -33.48 14.21 -25.83
C ASN A 143 -33.48 15.39 -24.82
N ALA A 144 -32.49 15.46 -23.93
CA ALA A 144 -32.31 16.58 -23.02
C ALA A 144 -31.98 17.89 -23.76
N ILE A 145 -31.12 17.85 -24.78
CA ILE A 145 -30.76 19.01 -25.61
C ILE A 145 -31.98 19.51 -26.40
N VAL A 146 -32.78 18.62 -26.99
CA VAL A 146 -34.00 18.97 -27.74
C VAL A 146 -35.07 19.57 -26.82
N ARG A 147 -35.28 19.00 -25.63
CA ARG A 147 -36.19 19.57 -24.63
C ARG A 147 -35.76 20.97 -24.23
N THR A 148 -34.47 21.17 -23.96
CA THR A 148 -33.89 22.47 -23.59
C THR A 148 -34.08 23.50 -24.71
N ARG A 149 -33.80 23.15 -25.97
CA ARG A 149 -34.06 24.04 -27.12
C ARG A 149 -35.52 24.46 -27.24
N THR A 150 -36.44 23.56 -26.91
CA THR A 150 -37.89 23.80 -26.99
C THR A 150 -38.37 24.71 -25.86
N THR A 151 -37.85 24.56 -24.63
CA THR A 151 -38.11 25.50 -23.53
C THR A 151 -37.48 26.85 -23.78
N THR A 152 -36.24 26.90 -24.25
CA THR A 152 -35.53 28.16 -24.52
C THR A 152 -36.23 28.98 -25.62
N ARG A 153 -36.79 28.34 -26.67
CA ARG A 153 -37.58 29.01 -27.72
C ARG A 153 -38.81 29.76 -27.21
N LYS A 154 -39.34 29.44 -26.02
CA LYS A 154 -40.50 30.15 -25.43
C LYS A 154 -40.15 31.57 -24.95
N PHE A 155 -38.86 31.87 -24.76
CA PHE A 155 -38.37 33.17 -24.30
C PHE A 155 -37.92 34.10 -25.44
N TYR A 156 -37.97 33.63 -26.69
CA TYR A 156 -37.63 34.40 -27.90
C TYR A 156 -38.87 34.81 -28.72
N LYS A 157 -40.05 34.81 -28.11
CA LYS A 157 -41.29 35.34 -28.70
C LYS A 157 -41.72 36.59 -27.97
#